data_AF-A0A6N7G9V2-F1
#
_entry.id   AF-A0A6N7G9V2-F1
#
_cell.length_a   1.000
_cell.length_b   1.000
_cell.length_c   1.000
_cell.angle_alpha   90.00
_cell.angle_beta   90.00
_cell.angle_gamma   90.00
#
_symmetry.space_group_name_H-M   'P 1'
#
loop_
_entity.id
_entity.type
_entity.pdbx_description
1 polymer ?
#
loop_
_entity_poly.entity_id
_entity_poly.type
_entity_poly.pdbx_seq_one_letter_code
_entity_poly.pdbx_strand_id
1 'polypeptide(L)'
;MRQRKQRIAARLGVTAMLAAGTAAVLTLPATAEPLGASVTPTAEADTMTAAMQRDLGLSEREAEQRLASEAAARKADKKVRATLDESFGGSYYDAELGKLVVGVTNRSKFDEVRAAGAQPRSVDDSSAELDAIVEQLNDADAKAPDAVAGWYVDVEANSVVMTTAIGTAKQARDFVRAAGVKQADVDVQQSTEDPKTLMDIIGGNAYYMDGGGRCSVGFSVYGGFVTAGHCGSTGTGTSSPSGYFAGSSFPGDDYAYVNTGSDDTPRPWVNMYNGYARVVQGSSEVPTGSSVCRSGSTTGWHCGYIEAKNQTVHYSQGSVYGLTRTNVCAEPGDSGGSFISGNQAQGMTSGGSGNCTWGGTTYFQPVNEALRAYGLTLVTG
;
A
#
# COMPACT_ATOMS: atom_id res chain seq x y z
N MET A 1 46.48 62.75 -10.43
CA MET A 1 47.64 62.69 -11.36
C MET A 1 48.04 61.23 -11.57
N ARG A 2 48.05 60.79 -12.84
CA ARG A 2 48.73 59.62 -13.47
C ARG A 2 48.54 58.22 -12.86
N GLN A 3 47.76 57.29 -13.45
CA GLN A 3 47.96 56.50 -14.71
C GLN A 3 49.26 55.68 -14.83
N ARG A 4 49.11 54.35 -15.00
CA ARG A 4 49.62 53.44 -16.09
C ARG A 4 49.47 51.99 -15.58
N LYS A 5 48.78 51.00 -16.19
CA LYS A 5 48.65 50.46 -17.57
C LYS A 5 49.98 50.12 -18.26
N GLN A 6 50.24 48.81 -18.44
CA GLN A 6 50.74 48.07 -19.64
C GLN A 6 51.04 46.61 -19.20
N ARG A 7 50.47 45.51 -19.72
CA ARG A 7 50.26 44.90 -21.06
C ARG A 7 51.55 44.41 -21.77
N ILE A 8 51.45 43.19 -22.34
CA ILE A 8 52.23 42.55 -23.45
C ILE A 8 53.48 41.74 -22.98
N ALA A 9 53.89 40.56 -23.48
CA ALA A 9 53.57 39.59 -24.56
C ALA A 9 54.23 38.24 -24.14
N ALA A 10 53.67 37.04 -24.38
CA ALA A 10 53.56 36.23 -25.61
C ALA A 10 54.83 35.45 -26.07
N ARG A 11 54.60 34.15 -26.38
CA ARG A 11 55.32 33.19 -27.29
C ARG A 11 56.38 32.27 -26.64
N LEU A 12 56.57 31.00 -27.03
CA LEU A 12 56.09 30.10 -28.09
C LEU A 12 56.57 28.67 -27.74
N GLY A 13 55.91 27.59 -28.19
CA GLY A 13 56.49 26.24 -28.14
C GLY A 13 55.51 25.09 -28.36
N VAL A 14 55.21 24.79 -29.63
CA VAL A 14 54.40 23.65 -30.11
C VAL A 14 55.27 22.39 -30.19
N THR A 15 54.77 21.22 -29.76
CA THR A 15 54.96 19.98 -30.53
C THR A 15 53.82 19.00 -30.25
N ALA A 16 53.21 18.51 -31.34
CA ALA A 16 52.10 17.58 -31.38
C ALA A 16 52.58 16.12 -31.33
N MET A 17 51.79 15.24 -30.73
CA MET A 17 51.66 13.85 -31.17
C MET A 17 50.21 13.41 -31.08
N LEU A 18 49.66 13.06 -32.26
CA LEU A 18 48.40 12.37 -32.45
C LEU A 18 48.51 10.91 -32.00
N ALA A 19 47.53 10.44 -31.25
CA ALA A 19 47.15 9.03 -31.25
C ALA A 19 45.62 8.96 -31.32
N ALA A 20 45.13 8.60 -32.50
CA ALA A 20 43.74 8.31 -32.77
C ALA A 20 43.37 6.98 -32.09
N GLY A 21 42.43 7.04 -31.14
CA GLY A 21 41.77 5.86 -30.58
C GLY A 21 40.27 5.96 -30.86
N THR A 22 39.85 5.43 -32.00
CA THR A 22 38.43 5.19 -32.30
C THR A 22 37.90 4.07 -31.42
N ALA A 23 37.26 4.40 -30.30
CA ALA A 23 36.41 3.45 -29.60
C ALA A 23 35.05 3.39 -30.31
N ALA A 24 34.83 2.32 -31.07
CA ALA A 24 33.52 1.98 -31.61
C ALA A 24 32.57 1.71 -30.43
N VAL A 25 31.66 2.64 -30.15
CA VAL A 25 30.54 2.41 -29.24
C VAL A 25 29.55 1.52 -30.00
N LEU A 26 29.61 0.21 -29.75
CA LEU A 26 28.52 -0.70 -30.09
C LEU A 26 27.30 -0.30 -29.25
N THR A 27 26.40 0.47 -29.85
CA THR A 27 25.07 0.71 -29.30
C THR A 27 24.26 -0.59 -29.44
N LEU A 28 24.35 -1.47 -28.45
CA LEU A 28 23.32 -2.48 -28.24
C LEU A 28 22.06 -1.73 -27.80
N PRO A 29 20.90 -1.89 -28.46
CA PRO A 29 19.64 -1.47 -27.86
C PRO A 29 19.44 -2.35 -26.63
N ALA A 30 19.63 -1.79 -25.43
CA ALA A 30 19.13 -2.40 -24.23
C ALA A 30 17.60 -2.35 -24.31
N THR A 31 16.99 -3.39 -24.86
CA THR A 31 15.58 -3.68 -24.60
C THR A 31 15.49 -3.96 -23.11
N ALA A 32 15.14 -2.94 -22.33
CA ALA A 32 14.69 -3.12 -20.97
C ALA A 32 13.38 -3.92 -21.05
N GLU A 33 13.48 -5.25 -20.93
CA GLU A 33 12.32 -6.04 -20.54
C GLU A 33 11.86 -5.52 -19.17
N PRO A 34 10.56 -5.25 -18.97
CA PRO A 34 10.08 -4.90 -17.66
C PRO A 34 10.32 -6.12 -16.77
N LEU A 35 11.25 -6.00 -15.81
CA LEU A 35 11.38 -6.94 -14.72
C LEU A 35 10.17 -6.78 -13.79
N GLY A 36 9.01 -7.19 -14.27
CA GLY A 36 7.92 -7.60 -13.41
C GLY A 36 8.41 -8.81 -12.62
N ALA A 37 8.27 -8.77 -11.30
CA ALA A 37 8.62 -9.87 -10.44
C ALA A 37 8.01 -11.18 -10.99
N SER A 38 8.86 -12.09 -11.44
CA SER A 38 8.43 -13.44 -11.76
C SER A 38 8.21 -14.16 -10.44
N VAL A 39 6.95 -14.21 -9.99
CA VAL A 39 6.57 -15.11 -8.91
C VAL A 39 6.78 -16.52 -9.44
N THR A 40 7.77 -17.24 -8.90
CA THR A 40 7.94 -18.67 -9.23
C THR A 40 6.92 -19.44 -8.39
N PRO A 41 5.90 -20.06 -8.99
CA PRO A 41 4.95 -20.87 -8.23
C PRO A 41 5.72 -22.05 -7.60
N THR A 42 5.66 -22.18 -6.29
CA THR A 42 6.06 -23.42 -5.61
C THR A 42 5.04 -24.52 -5.94
N ALA A 43 5.48 -25.78 -5.97
CA ALA A 43 4.66 -26.91 -6.42
C ALA A 43 3.42 -27.23 -5.56
N GLU A 44 3.22 -26.56 -4.41
CA GLU A 44 2.06 -26.75 -3.54
C GLU A 44 1.37 -25.41 -3.25
N ALA A 45 1.05 -24.64 -4.29
CA ALA A 45 -0.12 -23.77 -4.17
C ALA A 45 -1.35 -24.69 -4.13
N ASP A 46 -2.24 -24.51 -3.14
CA ASP A 46 -3.52 -25.21 -3.11
C ASP A 46 -4.16 -25.13 -4.50
N THR A 47 -4.57 -26.27 -5.07
CA THR A 47 -5.35 -26.25 -6.30
C THR A 47 -6.63 -25.46 -6.03
N MET A 48 -7.22 -24.81 -7.05
CA MET A 48 -8.50 -24.12 -6.90
C MET A 48 -9.55 -25.04 -6.23
N THR A 49 -9.55 -26.33 -6.57
CA THR A 49 -10.40 -27.35 -5.96
C THR A 49 -10.14 -27.51 -4.45
N ALA A 50 -8.87 -27.53 -4.00
CA ALA A 50 -8.54 -27.60 -2.58
C ALA A 50 -9.00 -26.33 -1.83
N ALA A 51 -8.79 -25.15 -2.42
CA ALA A 51 -9.26 -23.88 -1.84
C ALA A 51 -10.80 -23.83 -1.76
N MET A 52 -11.50 -24.25 -2.80
CA MET A 52 -12.98 -24.31 -2.82
C MET A 52 -13.54 -25.30 -1.78
N GLN A 53 -12.88 -26.44 -1.55
CA GLN A 53 -13.30 -27.38 -0.49
C GLN A 53 -13.20 -26.73 0.90
N ARG A 54 -12.09 -26.03 1.17
CA ARG A 54 -11.84 -25.34 2.43
C ARG A 54 -12.81 -24.18 2.66
N ASP A 55 -12.96 -23.30 1.67
CA ASP A 55 -13.63 -22.00 1.84
C ASP A 55 -15.13 -22.07 1.58
N LEU A 56 -15.56 -22.91 0.64
CA LEU A 56 -16.97 -23.03 0.26
C LEU A 56 -17.65 -24.28 0.86
N GLY A 57 -16.89 -25.12 1.59
CA GLY A 57 -17.41 -26.35 2.21
C GLY A 57 -17.84 -27.41 1.21
N LEU A 58 -17.35 -27.36 -0.04
CA LEU A 58 -17.67 -28.33 -1.09
C LEU A 58 -16.85 -29.61 -0.91
N SER A 59 -17.36 -30.75 -1.39
CA SER A 59 -16.51 -31.93 -1.66
C SER A 59 -15.66 -31.72 -2.92
N GLU A 60 -14.59 -32.49 -3.07
CA GLU A 60 -13.74 -32.48 -4.27
C GLU A 60 -14.58 -32.63 -5.56
N ARG A 61 -15.51 -33.59 -5.58
CA ARG A 61 -16.41 -33.83 -6.71
C ARG A 61 -17.33 -32.64 -6.99
N GLU A 62 -17.87 -32.00 -5.95
CA GLU A 62 -18.72 -30.81 -6.11
C GLU A 62 -17.93 -29.61 -6.63
N ALA A 63 -16.69 -29.42 -6.16
CA ALA A 63 -15.80 -28.38 -6.66
C ALA A 63 -15.42 -28.61 -8.13
N GLU A 64 -15.10 -29.84 -8.54
CA GLU A 64 -14.86 -30.18 -9.95
C GLU A 64 -16.09 -29.93 -10.83
N GLN A 65 -17.27 -30.36 -10.38
CA GLN A 65 -18.54 -30.13 -11.09
C GLN A 65 -18.86 -28.64 -11.20
N ARG A 66 -18.63 -27.88 -10.13
CA ARG A 66 -18.81 -26.43 -10.10
C ARG A 66 -17.92 -25.73 -11.13
N LEU A 67 -16.63 -26.06 -11.17
CA LEU A 67 -15.69 -25.50 -12.14
C LEU A 67 -16.09 -25.81 -13.58
N ALA A 68 -16.58 -27.03 -13.85
CA ALA A 68 -17.09 -27.42 -15.17
C ALA A 68 -18.34 -26.62 -15.57
N SER A 69 -19.29 -26.46 -14.64
CA SER A 69 -20.51 -25.68 -14.85
C SER A 69 -20.24 -24.19 -15.04
N GLU A 70 -19.32 -23.61 -14.26
CA GLU A 70 -18.87 -22.23 -14.45
C GLU A 70 -18.16 -22.04 -15.78
N ALA A 71 -17.38 -23.02 -16.24
CA ALA A 71 -16.77 -22.98 -17.57
C ALA A 71 -17.82 -23.01 -18.70
N ALA A 72 -18.91 -23.76 -18.53
CA ALA A 72 -20.04 -23.73 -19.45
C ALA A 72 -20.78 -22.38 -19.39
N ALA A 73 -20.99 -21.84 -18.20
CA ALA A 73 -21.61 -20.54 -17.98
C ALA A 73 -20.81 -19.40 -18.64
N ARG A 74 -19.47 -19.40 -18.53
CA ARG A 74 -18.61 -18.42 -19.22
C ARG A 74 -18.77 -18.47 -20.75
N LYS A 75 -18.92 -19.66 -21.32
CA LYS A 75 -19.17 -19.82 -22.77
C LYS A 75 -20.55 -19.30 -23.16
N ALA A 76 -21.56 -19.60 -22.35
CA ALA A 76 -22.93 -19.11 -22.54
C ALA A 76 -22.98 -17.57 -22.45
N ASP A 77 -22.33 -16.99 -21.45
CA ASP A 77 -22.25 -15.54 -21.20
C ASP A 77 -21.68 -14.80 -22.41
N LYS A 78 -20.51 -15.25 -22.89
CA LYS A 78 -19.89 -14.69 -24.10
C LYS A 78 -20.81 -14.75 -25.31
N LYS A 79 -21.58 -15.83 -25.47
CA LYS A 79 -22.52 -15.99 -26.58
C LYS A 79 -23.70 -15.01 -26.46
N VAL A 80 -24.37 -14.97 -25.31
CA VAL A 80 -25.56 -14.12 -25.12
C VAL A 80 -25.23 -12.63 -25.17
N ARG A 81 -24.07 -12.21 -24.63
CA ARG A 81 -23.62 -10.81 -24.75
C ARG A 81 -23.45 -10.35 -26.20
N ALA A 82 -23.04 -11.25 -27.09
CA ALA A 82 -22.84 -10.94 -28.50
C ALA A 82 -24.14 -10.92 -29.33
N THR A 83 -25.24 -11.49 -28.81
CA THR A 83 -26.44 -11.75 -29.62
C THR A 83 -27.71 -11.08 -29.08
N LEU A 84 -27.77 -10.80 -27.77
CA LEU A 84 -28.89 -10.11 -27.13
C LEU A 84 -28.85 -8.59 -27.28
N ASP A 85 -27.66 -8.01 -27.49
CA ASP A 85 -27.45 -6.58 -27.74
C ASP A 85 -28.17 -5.69 -26.68
N GLU A 86 -28.98 -4.72 -27.10
CA GLU A 86 -29.75 -3.83 -26.21
C GLU A 86 -30.74 -4.57 -25.27
N SER A 87 -31.09 -5.83 -25.57
CA SER A 87 -31.98 -6.63 -24.70
C SER A 87 -31.26 -7.32 -23.55
N PHE A 88 -29.93 -7.22 -23.45
CA PHE A 88 -29.13 -7.84 -22.40
C PHE A 88 -29.24 -7.06 -21.08
N GLY A 89 -29.85 -7.67 -20.06
CA GLY A 89 -30.06 -7.09 -18.73
C GLY A 89 -29.05 -7.53 -17.67
N GLY A 90 -27.89 -8.05 -18.09
CA GLY A 90 -26.88 -8.62 -17.19
C GLY A 90 -27.00 -10.14 -17.02
N SER A 91 -26.00 -10.73 -16.38
CA SER A 91 -25.92 -12.18 -16.18
C SER A 91 -25.15 -12.50 -14.90
N TYR A 92 -25.55 -13.59 -14.23
CA TYR A 92 -24.85 -14.10 -13.04
C TYR A 92 -24.85 -15.62 -13.04
N TYR A 93 -23.88 -16.22 -12.35
CA TYR A 93 -23.84 -17.66 -12.16
C TYR A 93 -24.64 -18.02 -10.91
N ASP A 94 -25.72 -18.78 -11.11
CA ASP A 94 -26.50 -19.31 -9.99
C ASP A 94 -25.89 -20.62 -9.52
N ALA A 95 -25.39 -20.58 -8.29
CA ALA A 95 -24.73 -21.68 -7.61
C ALA A 95 -25.60 -22.92 -7.43
N GLU A 96 -26.88 -22.72 -7.12
CA GLU A 96 -27.84 -23.77 -6.80
C GLU A 96 -28.38 -24.42 -8.08
N LEU A 97 -28.63 -23.60 -9.11
CA LEU A 97 -29.04 -24.08 -10.43
C LEU A 97 -27.86 -24.67 -11.23
N GLY A 98 -26.64 -24.33 -10.85
CA GLY A 98 -25.42 -24.72 -11.56
C GLY A 98 -25.34 -24.12 -12.97
N LYS A 99 -25.99 -22.98 -13.21
CA LYS A 99 -26.17 -22.39 -14.55
C LYS A 99 -26.02 -20.89 -14.55
N LEU A 100 -25.70 -20.34 -15.72
CA LEU A 100 -25.82 -18.90 -15.96
C LEU A 100 -27.30 -18.52 -16.01
N VAL A 101 -27.70 -17.53 -15.21
CA VAL A 101 -28.97 -16.82 -15.33
C VAL A 101 -28.71 -15.53 -16.11
N VAL A 102 -29.55 -15.24 -17.10
CA VAL A 102 -29.40 -14.07 -17.97
C VAL A 102 -30.66 -13.24 -17.90
N GLY A 103 -30.52 -12.00 -17.45
CA GLY A 103 -31.56 -10.99 -17.51
C GLY A 103 -31.80 -10.56 -18.95
N VAL A 104 -33.06 -10.52 -19.36
CA VAL A 104 -33.47 -10.11 -20.70
C VAL A 104 -34.70 -9.21 -20.61
N THR A 105 -34.63 -8.01 -21.19
CA THR A 105 -35.74 -7.05 -21.22
C THR A 105 -36.80 -7.43 -22.26
N ASN A 106 -36.38 -8.08 -23.35
CA ASN A 106 -37.28 -8.56 -24.40
C ASN A 106 -37.48 -10.09 -24.34
N ARG A 107 -38.66 -10.51 -23.88
CA ARG A 107 -39.01 -11.94 -23.76
C ARG A 107 -38.90 -12.75 -25.05
N SER A 108 -38.99 -12.12 -26.23
CA SER A 108 -38.82 -12.83 -27.52
C SER A 108 -37.42 -13.44 -27.69
N LYS A 109 -36.43 -12.99 -26.91
CA LYS A 109 -35.06 -13.49 -26.95
C LYS A 109 -34.78 -14.66 -25.99
N PHE A 110 -35.77 -15.13 -25.23
CA PHE A 110 -35.57 -16.21 -24.25
C PHE A 110 -35.06 -17.52 -24.87
N ASP A 111 -35.54 -17.88 -26.06
CA ASP A 111 -35.11 -19.12 -26.72
C ASP A 111 -33.66 -19.05 -27.17
N GLU A 112 -33.16 -17.85 -27.47
CA GLU A 112 -31.76 -17.59 -27.79
C GLU A 112 -30.85 -17.87 -26.57
N VAL A 113 -31.27 -17.42 -25.38
CA VAL A 113 -30.59 -17.69 -24.10
C VAL A 113 -30.59 -19.18 -23.77
N ARG A 114 -31.73 -19.85 -23.93
CA ARG A 114 -31.82 -21.31 -23.72
C ARG A 114 -30.92 -22.07 -24.68
N ALA A 115 -30.88 -21.65 -25.95
CA ALA A 115 -29.99 -22.22 -26.97
C ALA A 115 -28.50 -21.92 -26.72
N ALA A 116 -28.18 -20.98 -25.82
CA ALA A 116 -26.82 -20.77 -25.31
C ALA A 116 -26.50 -21.65 -24.08
N GLY A 117 -27.47 -22.40 -23.56
CA GLY A 117 -27.31 -23.24 -22.37
C GLY A 117 -27.55 -22.50 -21.05
N ALA A 118 -28.12 -21.30 -21.10
CA ALA A 118 -28.40 -20.45 -19.94
C ALA A 118 -29.90 -20.41 -19.61
N GLN A 119 -30.22 -19.92 -18.42
CA GLN A 119 -31.58 -19.72 -17.92
C GLN A 119 -32.00 -18.25 -18.14
N PRO A 120 -32.98 -17.95 -19.01
CA PRO A 120 -33.47 -16.59 -19.15
C PRO A 120 -34.33 -16.18 -17.95
N ARG A 121 -34.23 -14.90 -17.58
CA ARG A 121 -35.06 -14.21 -16.60
C ARG A 121 -35.53 -12.89 -17.21
N SER A 122 -36.81 -12.57 -17.03
CA SER A 122 -37.35 -11.26 -17.46
C SER A 122 -36.85 -10.22 -16.47
N VAL A 123 -36.32 -9.12 -16.97
CA VAL A 123 -35.92 -7.96 -16.16
C VAL A 123 -36.40 -6.67 -16.83
N ASP A 124 -36.41 -5.57 -16.09
CA ASP A 124 -36.99 -4.32 -16.57
C ASP A 124 -35.94 -3.44 -17.25
N ASP A 125 -34.73 -3.37 -16.70
CA ASP A 125 -33.63 -2.54 -17.20
C ASP A 125 -32.55 -3.38 -17.91
N SER A 126 -32.03 -2.83 -19.01
CA SER A 126 -30.85 -3.39 -19.68
C SER A 126 -29.57 -3.10 -18.87
N SER A 127 -28.53 -3.89 -19.10
CA SER A 127 -27.21 -3.65 -18.51
C SER A 127 -26.69 -2.27 -18.89
N ALA A 128 -26.94 -1.82 -20.14
CA ALA A 128 -26.51 -0.51 -20.60
C ALA A 128 -27.21 0.64 -19.86
N GLU A 129 -28.49 0.49 -19.51
CA GLU A 129 -29.22 1.48 -18.71
C GLU A 129 -28.68 1.55 -17.28
N LEU A 130 -28.43 0.39 -16.65
CA LEU A 130 -27.84 0.31 -15.30
C LEU A 130 -26.41 0.86 -15.26
N ASP A 131 -25.59 0.53 -16.26
CA ASP A 131 -24.22 1.05 -16.40
C ASP A 131 -24.23 2.58 -16.58
N ALA A 132 -25.20 3.12 -17.34
CA ALA A 132 -25.34 4.57 -17.50
C ALA A 132 -25.72 5.30 -16.21
N ILE A 133 -26.42 4.63 -15.28
CA ILE A 133 -26.68 5.18 -13.94
C ILE A 133 -25.40 5.19 -13.11
N VAL A 134 -24.61 4.11 -13.14
CA VAL A 134 -23.32 4.04 -12.45
C VAL A 134 -22.36 5.12 -12.96
N GLU A 135 -22.29 5.34 -14.27
CA GLU A 135 -21.42 6.39 -14.84
C GLU A 135 -21.83 7.80 -14.40
N GLN A 136 -23.14 8.08 -14.26
CA GLN A 136 -23.59 9.36 -13.70
C GLN A 136 -23.18 9.55 -12.24
N LEU A 137 -23.16 8.46 -11.44
CA LEU A 137 -22.65 8.51 -10.07
C LEU A 137 -21.13 8.70 -10.05
N ASN A 138 -20.39 8.02 -10.94
CA ASN A 138 -18.94 8.18 -11.11
C ASN A 138 -18.56 9.63 -11.45
N ASP A 139 -19.30 10.26 -12.38
CA ASP A 139 -19.09 11.68 -12.74
C ASP A 139 -19.31 12.64 -11.55
N ALA A 140 -20.08 12.21 -10.55
CA ALA A 140 -20.36 12.95 -9.33
C ALA A 140 -19.46 12.57 -8.14
N ASP A 141 -18.58 11.57 -8.28
CA ASP A 141 -17.82 10.93 -7.20
C ASP A 141 -17.11 11.91 -6.25
N ALA A 142 -16.49 12.96 -6.79
CA ALA A 142 -15.80 13.97 -5.99
C ALA A 142 -16.70 14.72 -4.98
N LYS A 143 -18.02 14.56 -5.05
CA LYS A 143 -19.02 15.12 -4.13
C LYS A 143 -19.67 14.06 -3.24
N ALA A 144 -19.26 12.80 -3.35
CA ALA A 144 -19.77 11.73 -2.51
C ALA A 144 -19.43 12.03 -1.04
N PRO A 145 -20.39 11.87 -0.11
CA PRO A 145 -20.10 11.95 1.32
C PRO A 145 -19.14 10.83 1.74
N ASP A 146 -18.25 11.10 2.70
CA ASP A 146 -17.33 10.10 3.27
C ASP A 146 -18.05 8.84 3.81
N ALA A 147 -19.35 8.95 4.14
CA ALA A 147 -20.17 7.85 4.61
C ALA A 147 -20.63 6.89 3.49
N VAL A 148 -20.41 7.20 2.21
CA VAL A 148 -20.73 6.32 1.07
C VAL A 148 -19.51 5.42 0.80
N ALA A 149 -19.70 4.11 0.94
CA ALA A 149 -18.64 3.12 0.73
C ALA A 149 -18.45 2.76 -0.75
N GLY A 150 -19.50 2.93 -1.58
CA GLY A 150 -19.44 2.69 -3.01
C GLY A 150 -20.83 2.46 -3.63
N TRP A 151 -20.87 2.22 -4.94
CA TRP A 151 -22.06 1.85 -5.69
C TRP A 151 -21.72 0.85 -6.81
N TYR A 152 -22.69 -0.01 -7.17
CA TYR A 152 -22.51 -1.05 -8.19
C TYR A 152 -23.84 -1.47 -8.82
N VAL A 153 -23.78 -2.15 -9.96
CA VAL A 153 -24.96 -2.82 -10.57
C VAL A 153 -25.18 -4.16 -9.90
N ASP A 154 -26.33 -4.35 -9.26
CA ASP A 154 -26.81 -5.65 -8.80
C ASP A 154 -27.61 -6.31 -9.94
N VAL A 155 -26.98 -7.26 -10.62
CA VAL A 155 -27.58 -7.99 -11.75
C VAL A 155 -28.69 -8.96 -11.33
N GLU A 156 -28.73 -9.38 -10.06
CA GLU A 156 -29.79 -10.23 -9.52
C GLU A 156 -31.03 -9.39 -9.21
N ALA A 157 -30.86 -8.26 -8.52
CA ALA A 157 -31.92 -7.30 -8.26
C ALA A 157 -32.34 -6.49 -9.51
N ASN A 158 -31.50 -6.45 -10.55
CA ASN A 158 -31.64 -5.58 -11.73
C ASN A 158 -31.78 -4.10 -11.34
N SER A 159 -30.88 -3.64 -10.46
CA SER A 159 -30.88 -2.27 -9.94
C SER A 159 -29.45 -1.79 -9.66
N VAL A 160 -29.25 -0.48 -9.51
CA VAL A 160 -28.02 0.05 -8.94
C VAL A 160 -28.13 0.08 -7.41
N VAL A 161 -27.13 -0.42 -6.71
CA VAL A 161 -27.06 -0.39 -5.24
C VAL A 161 -26.01 0.64 -4.83
N MET A 162 -26.32 1.46 -3.83
CA MET A 162 -25.39 2.36 -3.15
C MET A 162 -25.25 1.98 -1.69
N THR A 163 -24.04 1.61 -1.28
CA THR A 163 -23.72 1.21 0.09
C THR A 163 -23.26 2.42 0.89
N THR A 164 -23.83 2.60 2.08
CA THR A 164 -23.48 3.70 3.00
C THR A 164 -23.48 3.23 4.46
N ALA A 165 -22.84 3.99 5.35
CA ALA A 165 -22.80 3.67 6.77
C ALA A 165 -24.20 3.59 7.43
N ILE A 166 -24.27 2.89 8.57
CA ILE A 166 -25.47 2.86 9.41
C ILE A 166 -25.84 4.28 9.86
N GLY A 167 -27.12 4.65 9.74
CA GLY A 167 -27.63 5.98 10.04
C GLY A 167 -27.45 7.07 8.96
N THR A 168 -26.73 6.83 7.86
CA THR A 168 -26.41 7.87 6.85
C THR A 168 -27.21 7.80 5.54
N ALA A 169 -28.23 6.93 5.44
CA ALA A 169 -29.02 6.76 4.21
C ALA A 169 -29.60 8.06 3.61
N LYS A 170 -29.89 9.08 4.44
CA LYS A 170 -30.34 10.38 3.93
C LYS A 170 -29.24 11.08 3.12
N GLN A 171 -27.98 11.03 3.57
CA GLN A 171 -26.85 11.65 2.89
C GLN A 171 -26.61 10.98 1.53
N ALA A 172 -26.62 9.64 1.49
CA ALA A 172 -26.52 8.87 0.25
C ALA A 172 -27.65 9.22 -0.74
N ARG A 173 -28.92 9.27 -0.29
CA ARG A 173 -30.04 9.69 -1.14
C ARG A 173 -29.89 11.12 -1.67
N ASP A 174 -29.42 12.04 -0.83
CA ASP A 174 -29.19 13.42 -1.26
C ASP A 174 -28.05 13.52 -2.29
N PHE A 175 -27.02 12.69 -2.16
CA PHE A 175 -25.96 12.54 -3.17
C PHE A 175 -26.50 12.01 -4.50
N VAL A 176 -27.27 10.92 -4.50
CA VAL A 176 -27.94 10.38 -5.72
C VAL A 176 -28.74 11.46 -6.45
N ARG A 177 -29.51 12.26 -5.70
CA ARG A 177 -30.29 13.38 -6.25
C ARG A 177 -29.39 14.46 -6.84
N ALA A 178 -28.30 14.80 -6.16
CA ALA A 178 -27.36 15.82 -6.61
C ALA A 178 -26.56 15.37 -7.85
N ALA A 179 -26.36 14.06 -8.03
CA ALA A 179 -25.77 13.46 -9.22
C ALA A 179 -26.73 13.46 -10.44
N GLY A 180 -28.00 13.84 -10.25
CA GLY A 180 -29.01 13.85 -11.33
C GLY A 180 -29.67 12.50 -11.58
N VAL A 181 -29.35 11.49 -10.77
CA VAL A 181 -29.94 10.15 -10.85
C VAL A 181 -31.29 10.13 -10.13
N LYS A 182 -32.29 9.43 -10.68
CA LYS A 182 -33.57 9.26 -9.99
C LYS A 182 -33.38 8.33 -8.81
N GLN A 183 -33.89 8.71 -7.66
CA GLN A 183 -33.75 7.90 -6.44
C GLN A 183 -34.45 6.54 -6.52
N ALA A 184 -35.42 6.37 -7.41
CA ALA A 184 -36.07 5.08 -7.61
C ALA A 184 -35.17 4.05 -8.33
N ASP A 185 -34.13 4.53 -9.03
CA ASP A 185 -33.24 3.70 -9.84
C ASP A 185 -32.02 3.23 -9.00
N VAL A 186 -31.89 3.69 -7.75
CA VAL A 186 -30.81 3.34 -6.82
C VAL A 186 -31.36 2.85 -5.48
N ASP A 187 -31.07 1.60 -5.14
CA ASP A 187 -31.31 1.06 -3.82
C ASP A 187 -30.19 1.48 -2.85
N VAL A 188 -30.56 2.19 -1.78
CA VAL A 188 -29.59 2.66 -0.78
C VAL A 188 -29.55 1.68 0.38
N GLN A 189 -28.45 0.92 0.46
CA GLN A 189 -28.23 -0.08 1.50
C GLN A 189 -27.30 0.43 2.58
N GLN A 190 -27.66 0.17 3.83
CA GLN A 190 -26.83 0.54 4.97
C GLN A 190 -25.99 -0.66 5.40
N SER A 191 -24.68 -0.49 5.47
CA SER A 191 -23.73 -1.52 5.88
C SER A 191 -22.80 -1.00 6.97
N THR A 192 -22.13 -1.93 7.65
CA THR A 192 -20.99 -1.65 8.53
C THR A 192 -19.66 -1.73 7.78
N GLU A 193 -19.67 -1.94 6.46
CA GLU A 193 -18.49 -1.93 5.60
C GLU A 193 -17.81 -0.56 5.57
N ASP A 194 -16.48 -0.57 5.68
CA ASP A 194 -15.57 0.58 5.54
C ASP A 194 -14.33 0.11 4.76
N PRO A 195 -14.42 -0.02 3.41
CA PRO A 195 -13.35 -0.58 2.60
C PRO A 195 -12.07 0.26 2.66
N LYS A 196 -10.94 -0.39 2.95
CA LYS A 196 -9.60 0.22 2.92
C LYS A 196 -8.63 -0.62 2.11
N THR A 197 -7.64 0.02 1.51
CA THR A 197 -6.56 -0.67 0.83
C THR A 197 -5.71 -1.45 1.85
N LEU A 198 -5.57 -2.76 1.68
CA LEU A 198 -4.72 -3.59 2.52
C LEU A 198 -3.24 -3.30 2.19
N MET A 199 -2.43 -2.88 3.17
CA MET A 199 -1.01 -2.59 2.99
C MET A 199 -0.13 -3.41 3.94
N ASP A 200 1.06 -3.81 3.47
CA ASP A 200 2.09 -4.40 4.33
C ASP A 200 2.82 -3.30 5.13
N ILE A 201 2.89 -3.46 6.45
CA ILE A 201 3.72 -2.60 7.32
C ILE A 201 5.13 -3.17 7.35
N ILE A 202 6.08 -2.40 6.84
CA ILE A 202 7.49 -2.78 6.70
C ILE A 202 8.36 -1.67 7.28
N GLY A 203 9.34 -2.02 8.14
CA GLY A 203 10.29 -1.07 8.70
C GLY A 203 11.05 -0.30 7.63
N GLY A 204 11.23 1.00 7.82
CA GLY A 204 11.88 1.92 6.88
C GLY A 204 10.94 2.62 5.91
N ASN A 205 9.76 2.05 5.62
CA ASN A 205 8.80 2.67 4.71
C ASN A 205 8.23 3.98 5.28
N ALA A 206 7.82 4.88 4.39
CA ALA A 206 7.18 6.13 4.76
C ALA A 206 5.80 5.89 5.41
N TYR A 207 5.45 6.75 6.35
CA TYR A 207 4.06 7.00 6.76
C TYR A 207 3.88 8.51 6.99
N TYR A 208 2.63 8.96 6.99
CA TYR A 208 2.28 10.37 7.04
C TYR A 208 1.36 10.66 8.22
N MET A 209 1.48 11.84 8.81
CA MET A 209 0.69 12.26 9.96
C MET A 209 -0.37 13.29 9.54
N ASP A 210 -1.55 13.21 10.14
CA ASP A 210 -2.63 14.18 9.96
C ASP A 210 -2.16 15.58 10.40
N GLY A 211 -2.31 16.57 9.54
CA GLY A 211 -1.74 17.92 9.75
C GLY A 211 -0.37 18.13 9.11
N GLY A 212 0.21 17.09 8.49
CA GLY A 212 1.40 17.16 7.67
C GLY A 212 2.65 16.59 8.35
N GLY A 213 3.58 16.12 7.51
CA GLY A 213 4.83 15.50 7.95
C GLY A 213 4.99 14.09 7.39
N ARG A 214 6.25 13.67 7.28
CA ARG A 214 6.61 12.32 6.87
C ARG A 214 7.62 11.78 7.88
N CYS A 215 7.34 10.59 8.39
CA CYS A 215 8.29 9.80 9.16
C CYS A 215 8.41 8.42 8.52
N SER A 216 9.25 7.58 9.12
CA SER A 216 9.49 6.22 8.69
C SER A 216 9.04 5.23 9.76
N VAL A 217 8.48 4.11 9.32
CA VAL A 217 8.11 2.98 10.19
C VAL A 217 9.38 2.43 10.85
N GLY A 218 9.37 2.22 12.16
CA GLY A 218 10.49 1.62 12.89
C GLY A 218 10.46 0.11 12.78
N PHE A 219 9.59 -0.54 13.54
CA PHE A 219 9.40 -1.99 13.48
C PHE A 219 7.94 -2.36 13.63
N SER A 220 7.51 -3.36 12.86
CA SER A 220 6.22 -3.98 13.01
C SER A 220 6.08 -4.65 14.38
N VAL A 221 4.99 -4.35 15.06
CA VAL A 221 4.54 -5.02 16.28
C VAL A 221 3.14 -5.56 16.03
N TYR A 222 2.69 -6.51 16.85
CA TYR A 222 1.29 -6.93 16.76
C TYR A 222 0.37 -5.72 17.01
N GLY A 223 -0.54 -5.46 16.07
CA GLY A 223 -1.46 -4.32 16.08
C GLY A 223 -0.90 -2.99 15.54
N GLY A 224 0.27 -2.97 14.91
CA GLY A 224 0.78 -1.78 14.21
C GLY A 224 2.30 -1.70 14.14
N PHE A 225 2.88 -0.55 14.51
CA PHE A 225 4.33 -0.34 14.46
C PHE A 225 4.83 0.66 15.50
N VAL A 226 6.10 0.52 15.88
CA VAL A 226 6.83 1.53 16.68
C VAL A 226 7.55 2.52 15.79
N THR A 227 7.67 3.76 16.24
CA THR A 227 8.31 4.89 15.53
C THR A 227 8.88 5.90 16.54
N ALA A 228 9.32 7.07 16.09
CA ALA A 228 9.81 8.15 16.97
C ALA A 228 8.65 8.97 17.55
N GLY A 229 8.81 9.43 18.80
CA GLY A 229 7.80 10.21 19.52
C GLY A 229 7.59 11.60 18.92
N HIS A 230 8.65 12.24 18.45
CA HIS A 230 8.56 13.57 17.85
C HIS A 230 7.77 13.63 16.53
N CYS A 231 7.44 12.47 15.93
CA CYS A 231 6.65 12.41 14.71
C CYS A 231 5.18 12.77 14.95
N GLY A 232 4.63 12.54 16.15
CA GLY A 232 3.22 12.81 16.42
C GLY A 232 2.88 12.68 17.90
N SER A 233 1.85 13.40 18.32
CA SER A 233 1.28 13.29 19.66
C SER A 233 0.27 12.15 19.75
N THR A 234 -0.02 11.66 20.95
CA THR A 234 -1.11 10.70 21.17
C THR A 234 -2.42 11.21 20.56
N GLY A 235 -3.06 10.38 19.74
CA GLY A 235 -4.29 10.71 19.02
C GLY A 235 -4.09 11.32 17.63
N THR A 236 -2.86 11.66 17.21
CA THR A 236 -2.57 12.05 15.83
C THR A 236 -2.88 10.88 14.90
N GLY A 237 -3.68 11.10 13.85
CA GLY A 237 -3.97 10.08 12.83
C GLY A 237 -2.82 9.92 11.84
N THR A 238 -2.75 8.75 11.19
CA THR A 238 -1.74 8.44 10.18
C THR A 238 -2.37 7.91 8.90
N SER A 239 -1.64 8.03 7.80
CA SER A 239 -1.95 7.43 6.51
C SER A 239 -0.74 6.70 5.91
N SER A 240 -1.03 5.64 5.16
CA SER A 240 -0.06 4.77 4.49
C SER A 240 1.09 4.28 5.41
N PRO A 241 0.81 3.51 6.49
CA PRO A 241 -0.47 2.86 6.85
C PRO A 241 -1.47 3.75 7.61
N SER A 242 -2.75 3.38 7.53
CA SER A 242 -3.83 4.09 8.22
C SER A 242 -3.85 3.71 9.70
N GLY A 243 -3.97 4.70 10.59
CA GLY A 243 -3.90 4.43 12.02
C GLY A 243 -3.91 5.68 12.88
N TYR A 244 -3.47 5.54 14.12
CA TYR A 244 -3.26 6.65 15.04
C TYR A 244 -2.16 6.38 16.06
N PHE A 245 -1.51 7.44 16.54
CA PHE A 245 -0.55 7.36 17.63
C PHE A 245 -1.28 6.97 18.93
N ALA A 246 -1.19 5.70 19.33
CA ALA A 246 -1.80 5.19 20.56
C ALA A 246 -1.01 5.62 21.81
N GLY A 247 0.28 5.91 21.64
CA GLY A 247 1.13 6.54 22.66
C GLY A 247 2.35 7.20 22.04
N SER A 248 2.79 8.31 22.62
CA SER A 248 4.00 9.04 22.22
C SER A 248 4.68 9.67 23.44
N SER A 249 6.01 9.57 23.51
CA SER A 249 6.85 10.21 24.52
C SER A 249 7.95 11.02 23.81
N PHE A 250 7.87 12.36 23.90
CA PHE A 250 8.88 13.31 23.43
C PHE A 250 8.58 14.73 23.97
N PRO A 251 9.57 15.49 24.50
CA PRO A 251 10.95 15.09 24.80
C PRO A 251 11.02 14.22 26.08
N GLY A 252 12.23 13.97 26.60
CA GLY A 252 12.50 12.99 27.66
C GLY A 252 12.97 11.68 27.05
N ASP A 253 12.07 11.05 26.31
CA ASP A 253 12.36 9.94 25.40
C ASP A 253 12.06 10.35 23.96
N ASP A 254 12.25 9.45 23.00
CA ASP A 254 11.79 9.65 21.62
C ASP A 254 11.26 8.35 21.00
N TYR A 255 10.13 7.86 21.52
CA TYR A 255 9.41 6.71 20.95
C TYR A 255 7.90 6.91 20.92
N ALA A 256 7.27 6.25 19.96
CA ALA A 256 5.82 6.15 19.84
C ALA A 256 5.39 4.76 19.36
N TYR A 257 4.11 4.47 19.59
CA TYR A 257 3.40 3.33 19.02
C TYR A 257 2.20 3.84 18.21
N VAL A 258 2.16 3.45 16.95
CA VAL A 258 1.02 3.69 16.05
C VAL A 258 0.21 2.41 15.94
N ASN A 259 -1.06 2.49 16.33
CA ASN A 259 -2.03 1.41 16.16
C ASN A 259 -2.71 1.57 14.80
N THR A 260 -2.67 0.51 13.99
CA THR A 260 -3.23 0.49 12.62
C THR A 260 -4.49 -0.37 12.51
N GLY A 261 -5.01 -0.89 13.63
CA GLY A 261 -6.12 -1.83 13.62
C GLY A 261 -5.78 -3.15 12.92
N SER A 262 -6.77 -3.72 12.24
CA SER A 262 -6.70 -5.02 11.53
C SER A 262 -6.47 -4.92 10.02
N ASP A 263 -6.52 -3.71 9.46
CA ASP A 263 -6.67 -3.52 8.02
C ASP A 263 -5.31 -3.58 7.29
N ASP A 264 -4.24 -3.21 7.99
CA ASP A 264 -2.86 -3.31 7.50
C ASP A 264 -2.17 -4.55 8.08
N THR A 265 -1.29 -5.19 7.29
CA THR A 265 -0.62 -6.44 7.66
C THR A 265 0.80 -6.19 8.16
N PRO A 266 1.09 -6.37 9.47
CA PRO A 266 2.45 -6.27 9.99
C PRO A 266 3.37 -7.36 9.42
N ARG A 267 4.50 -6.97 8.81
CA ARG A 267 5.52 -7.91 8.33
C ARG A 267 6.77 -7.88 9.20
N PRO A 268 7.45 -9.02 9.43
CA PRO A 268 8.70 -9.08 10.18
C PRO A 268 9.90 -8.58 9.37
N TRP A 269 9.76 -7.47 8.65
CA TRP A 269 10.68 -7.03 7.60
C TRP A 269 11.11 -5.58 7.80
N VAL A 270 12.35 -5.28 7.42
CA VAL A 270 12.88 -3.93 7.23
C VAL A 270 13.32 -3.77 5.78
N ASN A 271 12.81 -2.76 5.09
CA ASN A 271 13.13 -2.49 3.69
C ASN A 271 14.61 -2.16 3.51
N MET A 272 15.32 -2.83 2.60
CA MET A 272 16.73 -2.55 2.30
C MET A 272 16.91 -1.59 1.11
N TYR A 273 15.82 -1.06 0.55
CA TYR A 273 15.82 -0.09 -0.55
C TYR A 273 16.52 -0.57 -1.84
N ASN A 274 16.69 -1.88 -1.99
CA ASN A 274 17.31 -2.53 -3.14
C ASN A 274 16.45 -3.66 -3.73
N GLY A 275 15.14 -3.66 -3.41
CA GLY A 275 14.19 -4.71 -3.79
C GLY A 275 14.14 -5.90 -2.82
N TYR A 276 14.96 -5.90 -1.75
CA TYR A 276 14.95 -6.92 -0.71
C TYR A 276 14.60 -6.33 0.65
N ALA A 277 14.32 -7.21 1.62
CA ALA A 277 14.08 -6.84 3.01
C ALA A 277 14.94 -7.67 3.96
N ARG A 278 15.28 -7.08 5.11
CA ARG A 278 15.92 -7.77 6.22
C ARG A 278 14.87 -8.30 7.18
N VAL A 279 14.88 -9.62 7.41
CA VAL A 279 13.97 -10.26 8.37
C VAL A 279 14.38 -9.91 9.81
N VAL A 280 13.41 -9.55 10.63
CA VAL A 280 13.55 -9.29 12.07
C VAL A 280 13.30 -10.61 12.81
N GLN A 281 14.24 -11.03 13.63
CA GLN A 281 14.18 -12.27 14.42
C GLN A 281 14.08 -12.02 15.93
N GLY A 282 14.27 -10.77 16.37
CA GLY A 282 14.25 -10.39 17.77
C GLY A 282 14.84 -9.00 17.98
N SER A 283 15.15 -8.68 19.23
CA SER A 283 15.67 -7.37 19.66
C SER A 283 16.83 -7.48 20.64
N SER A 284 17.66 -8.51 20.49
CA SER A 284 18.88 -8.65 21.28
C SER A 284 19.82 -7.47 20.99
N GLU A 285 20.12 -6.69 22.02
CA GLU A 285 20.91 -5.47 21.88
C GLU A 285 22.39 -5.80 21.65
N VAL A 286 23.01 -5.18 20.64
CA VAL A 286 24.43 -5.39 20.32
C VAL A 286 25.34 -4.39 21.04
N PRO A 287 26.59 -4.73 21.41
CA PRO A 287 27.49 -3.82 22.14
C PRO A 287 27.98 -2.64 21.29
N THR A 288 28.50 -1.60 21.94
CA THR A 288 29.22 -0.50 21.27
C THR A 288 30.36 -1.04 20.40
N GLY A 289 30.57 -0.44 19.22
CA GLY A 289 31.51 -0.90 18.20
C GLY A 289 30.90 -1.90 17.20
N SER A 290 29.72 -2.45 17.47
CA SER A 290 29.01 -3.33 16.53
C SER A 290 28.57 -2.58 15.28
N SER A 291 28.52 -3.29 14.15
CA SER A 291 27.91 -2.78 12.94
C SER A 291 26.40 -2.67 13.11
N VAL A 292 25.83 -1.64 12.52
CA VAL A 292 24.39 -1.38 12.53
C VAL A 292 23.99 -0.71 11.23
N CYS A 293 22.83 -1.09 10.71
CA CYS A 293 22.24 -0.49 9.53
C CYS A 293 20.93 0.19 9.88
N ARG A 294 20.59 1.23 9.15
CA ARG A 294 19.33 1.94 9.25
C ARG A 294 18.58 1.88 7.93
N SER A 295 17.26 1.85 8.04
CA SER A 295 16.33 2.08 6.94
C SER A 295 15.43 3.29 7.19
N GLY A 296 15.25 4.16 6.20
CA GLY A 296 14.37 5.32 6.28
C GLY A 296 13.88 5.82 4.91
N SER A 297 12.72 6.46 4.90
CA SER A 297 12.00 6.88 3.69
C SER A 297 12.67 7.94 2.84
N THR A 298 13.72 8.59 3.35
CA THR A 298 14.40 9.70 2.67
C THR A 298 15.69 9.23 2.04
N THR A 299 16.55 8.60 2.83
CA THR A 299 17.90 8.20 2.40
C THR A 299 18.03 6.71 2.11
N GLY A 300 17.02 5.92 2.49
CA GLY A 300 17.01 4.48 2.26
C GLY A 300 17.88 3.72 3.25
N TRP A 301 18.72 2.81 2.75
CA TRP A 301 19.51 1.88 3.57
C TRP A 301 20.96 2.31 3.71
N HIS A 302 21.40 2.58 4.95
CA HIS A 302 22.78 2.98 5.25
C HIS A 302 23.32 2.24 6.47
N CYS A 303 24.62 1.97 6.49
CA CYS A 303 25.26 1.23 7.58
C CYS A 303 26.48 1.97 8.14
N GLY A 304 26.85 1.59 9.36
CA GLY A 304 28.01 2.09 10.09
C GLY A 304 28.12 1.35 11.42
N TYR A 305 28.46 2.07 12.49
CA TYR A 305 28.78 1.48 13.78
C TYR A 305 28.14 2.24 14.93
N ILE A 306 27.88 1.52 16.02
CA ILE A 306 27.49 2.12 17.31
C ILE A 306 28.73 2.73 17.96
N GLU A 307 28.69 4.03 18.26
CA GLU A 307 29.81 4.78 18.84
C GLU A 307 29.69 4.90 20.37
N ALA A 308 28.48 5.13 20.87
CA ALA A 308 28.22 5.30 22.30
C ALA A 308 26.76 5.00 22.64
N LYS A 309 26.50 4.57 23.88
CA LYS A 309 25.16 4.34 24.43
C LYS A 309 24.89 5.34 25.55
N ASN A 310 23.64 5.37 26.02
CA ASN A 310 23.17 6.23 27.12
C ASN A 310 23.55 7.71 26.91
N GLN A 311 23.34 8.20 25.69
CA GLN A 311 23.61 9.57 25.31
C GLN A 311 22.43 10.46 25.69
N THR A 312 22.75 11.66 26.19
CA THR A 312 21.78 12.74 26.33
C THR A 312 21.97 13.70 25.18
N VAL A 313 20.88 13.99 24.45
CA VAL A 313 20.89 14.95 23.33
C VAL A 313 19.96 16.11 23.66
N HIS A 314 20.42 17.32 23.44
CA HIS A 314 19.64 18.54 23.65
C HIS A 314 19.03 19.00 22.34
N TYR A 315 17.76 18.67 22.10
CA TYR A 315 16.98 19.22 20.99
C TYR A 315 16.35 20.57 21.38
N SER A 316 15.83 21.31 20.40
CA SER A 316 15.16 22.59 20.66
C SER A 316 13.87 22.43 21.48
N GLN A 317 13.22 21.27 21.40
CA GLN A 317 12.02 20.93 22.15
C GLN A 317 12.32 20.45 23.58
N GLY A 318 13.54 20.01 23.86
CA GLY A 318 13.95 19.49 25.16
C GLY A 318 15.07 18.46 25.07
N SER A 319 15.53 18.00 26.24
CA SER A 319 16.51 16.91 26.33
C SER A 319 15.85 15.55 26.11
N VAL A 320 16.53 14.68 25.38
CA VAL A 320 16.20 13.26 25.25
C VAL A 320 17.35 12.43 25.82
N TYR A 321 17.03 11.44 26.65
CA TYR A 321 18.00 10.62 27.39
C TYR A 321 18.08 9.21 26.80
N GLY A 322 19.09 8.43 27.23
CA GLY A 322 19.17 7.00 26.88
C GLY A 322 19.50 6.67 25.42
N LEU A 323 19.76 7.66 24.57
CA LEU A 323 19.96 7.45 23.14
C LEU A 323 21.25 6.68 22.82
N THR A 324 21.25 5.99 21.69
CA THR A 324 22.46 5.37 21.13
C THR A 324 22.97 6.18 19.96
N ARG A 325 24.24 6.58 20.02
CA ARG A 325 24.95 7.33 18.98
C ARG A 325 25.59 6.40 17.96
N THR A 326 25.49 6.78 16.69
CA THR A 326 26.09 6.08 15.56
C THR A 326 26.71 7.06 14.56
N ASN A 327 27.62 6.56 13.72
CA ASN A 327 28.16 7.31 12.58
C ASN A 327 27.38 7.10 11.26
N VAL A 328 26.22 6.44 11.33
CA VAL A 328 25.37 6.26 10.15
C VAL A 328 24.75 7.62 9.82
N CYS A 329 24.68 8.03 8.55
CA CYS A 329 24.12 9.33 8.11
C CYS A 329 22.60 9.30 8.00
N ALA A 330 21.84 10.34 8.38
CA ALA A 330 20.38 10.39 8.21
C ALA A 330 19.93 11.80 7.83
N GLU A 331 18.74 11.93 7.24
CA GLU A 331 18.15 13.20 6.81
C GLU A 331 16.67 13.34 7.21
N PRO A 332 16.08 14.56 7.17
CA PRO A 332 14.68 14.78 7.53
C PRO A 332 13.71 13.85 6.78
N GLY A 333 12.91 13.11 7.56
CA GLY A 333 12.00 12.08 7.08
C GLY A 333 12.46 10.64 7.35
N ASP A 334 13.75 10.42 7.65
CA ASP A 334 14.24 9.12 8.16
C ASP A 334 13.88 8.89 9.64
N SER A 335 13.42 9.93 10.34
CA SER A 335 12.89 9.87 11.70
C SER A 335 11.91 8.71 11.89
N GLY A 336 12.06 7.99 13.00
CA GLY A 336 11.29 6.77 13.30
C GLY A 336 11.81 5.50 12.62
N GLY A 337 12.60 5.62 11.54
CA GLY A 337 13.09 4.50 10.74
C GLY A 337 13.98 3.54 11.52
N SER A 338 13.93 2.26 11.12
CA SER A 338 14.58 1.14 11.79
C SER A 338 16.10 1.28 11.87
N PHE A 339 16.70 0.96 13.01
CA PHE A 339 18.11 0.55 13.16
C PHE A 339 18.17 -0.94 13.51
N ILE A 340 18.88 -1.74 12.72
CA ILE A 340 18.97 -3.20 12.83
C ILE A 340 20.43 -3.68 12.72
N SER A 341 20.81 -4.68 13.51
CA SER A 341 22.12 -5.34 13.45
C SER A 341 21.92 -6.84 13.28
N GLY A 342 22.46 -7.41 12.20
CA GLY A 342 22.10 -8.77 11.78
C GLY A 342 20.58 -8.88 11.56
N ASN A 343 19.90 -9.69 12.35
CA ASN A 343 18.44 -9.82 12.35
C ASN A 343 17.80 -9.26 13.64
N GLN A 344 18.54 -8.48 14.44
CA GLN A 344 18.11 -7.98 15.73
C GLN A 344 17.76 -6.49 15.64
N ALA A 345 16.52 -6.14 15.94
CA ALA A 345 16.04 -4.77 16.04
C ALA A 345 16.81 -4.04 17.17
N GLN A 346 17.36 -2.87 16.86
CA GLN A 346 18.14 -2.06 17.81
C GLN A 346 17.39 -0.81 18.26
N GLY A 347 16.71 -0.11 17.34
CA GLY A 347 16.00 1.13 17.70
C GLY A 347 15.38 1.90 16.54
N MET A 348 14.81 3.06 16.86
CA MET A 348 14.18 3.96 15.90
C MET A 348 14.97 5.27 15.82
N THR A 349 15.13 5.80 14.61
CA THR A 349 15.88 7.04 14.36
C THR A 349 15.23 8.21 15.10
N SER A 350 15.98 8.87 16.00
CA SER A 350 15.51 10.03 16.77
C SER A 350 15.91 11.34 16.10
N GLY A 351 17.21 11.49 15.79
CA GLY A 351 17.70 12.69 15.11
C GLY A 351 19.21 12.64 14.93
N GLY A 352 19.79 13.72 14.41
CA GLY A 352 21.22 13.73 14.11
C GLY A 352 21.71 15.06 13.55
N SER A 353 22.93 15.03 13.03
CA SER A 353 23.59 16.15 12.38
C SER A 353 24.43 15.68 11.20
N GLY A 354 24.56 16.51 10.17
CA GLY A 354 25.24 16.16 8.92
C GLY A 354 24.23 15.74 7.83
N ASN A 355 24.67 14.94 6.85
CA ASN A 355 23.83 14.41 5.78
C ASN A 355 24.47 13.16 5.14
N CYS A 356 23.78 12.53 4.19
CA CYS A 356 24.30 11.33 3.53
C CYS A 356 25.26 11.61 2.37
N THR A 357 25.59 12.88 2.10
CA THR A 357 26.66 13.25 1.15
C THR A 357 28.03 13.34 1.83
N TRP A 358 28.10 13.94 3.02
CA TRP A 358 29.36 14.22 3.72
C TRP A 358 29.54 13.41 5.01
N GLY A 359 28.54 12.60 5.37
CA GLY A 359 28.49 11.88 6.63
C GLY A 359 27.83 12.69 7.74
N GLY A 360 27.61 12.03 8.87
CA GLY A 360 26.92 12.62 10.00
C GLY A 360 26.93 11.74 11.24
N THR A 361 26.31 12.24 12.29
CA THR A 361 26.03 11.49 13.51
C THR A 361 24.53 11.34 13.64
N THR A 362 24.06 10.11 13.84
CA THR A 362 22.65 9.82 14.08
C THR A 362 22.48 9.14 15.43
N TYR A 363 21.45 9.54 16.14
CA TYR A 363 21.01 8.96 17.40
C TYR A 363 19.72 8.17 17.19
N PHE A 364 19.62 7.01 17.84
CA PHE A 364 18.40 6.22 17.85
C PHE A 364 17.92 5.94 19.27
N GLN A 365 16.61 5.88 19.44
CA GLN A 365 15.94 5.41 20.66
C GLN A 365 15.93 3.87 20.66
N PRO A 366 16.44 3.20 21.71
CA PRO A 366 16.44 1.74 21.79
C PRO A 366 15.03 1.13 21.70
N VAL A 367 14.85 0.14 20.83
CA VAL A 367 13.51 -0.45 20.56
C VAL A 367 12.92 -1.12 21.79
N ASN A 368 13.76 -1.77 22.60
CA ASN A 368 13.33 -2.52 23.78
C ASN A 368 12.66 -1.63 24.83
N GLU A 369 12.97 -0.34 24.85
CA GLU A 369 12.32 0.61 25.74
C GLU A 369 10.87 0.87 25.33
N ALA A 370 10.64 1.19 24.05
CA ALA A 370 9.30 1.38 23.50
C ALA A 370 8.44 0.12 23.65
N LEU A 371 9.02 -1.06 23.40
CA LEU A 371 8.32 -2.34 23.56
C LEU A 371 7.86 -2.55 25.02
N ARG A 372 8.70 -2.26 26.01
CA ARG A 372 8.34 -2.37 27.43
C ARG A 372 7.33 -1.32 27.86
N ALA A 373 7.49 -0.07 27.42
CA ALA A 373 6.63 1.04 27.81
C ALA A 373 5.17 0.80 27.41
N TYR A 374 4.94 0.18 26.25
CA TYR A 374 3.60 -0.07 25.71
C TYR A 374 3.18 -1.55 25.75
N GLY A 375 3.98 -2.46 26.31
CA GLY A 375 3.66 -3.89 26.39
C GLY A 375 3.58 -4.57 25.01
N LEU A 376 4.39 -4.13 24.06
CA LEU A 376 4.33 -4.56 22.65
C LEU A 376 5.24 -5.77 22.39
N THR A 377 4.85 -6.59 21.42
CA THR A 377 5.65 -7.71 20.92
C THR A 377 5.99 -7.47 19.45
N LEU A 378 7.27 -7.60 19.10
CA LEU A 378 7.74 -7.52 17.71
C LEU A 378 7.15 -8.64 16.87
N VAL A 379 6.83 -8.32 15.62
CA VAL A 379 6.57 -9.35 14.61
C VAL A 379 7.91 -9.86 14.11
N THR A 380 8.14 -11.16 14.26
CA THR A 380 9.39 -11.84 13.90
C THR A 380 9.15 -13.00 12.94
N GLY A 381 10.16 -13.39 12.15
CA GLY A 381 10.05 -14.48 11.16
C GLY A 381 11.31 -15.27 10.93
#